data_AF-A0A1V2RR33-F1
#
_entry.id   AF-A0A1V2RR33-F1
#
_cell.length_a   1.000
_cell.length_b   1.000
_cell.length_c   1.000
_cell.angle_alpha   90.00
_cell.angle_beta   90.00
_cell.angle_gamma   90.00
#
_symmetry.space_group_name_H-M   'P 1'
#
loop_
_entity.id
_entity.type
_entity.pdbx_description
1 polymer ?
#
loop_
_entity_poly.entity_id
_entity_poly.type
_entity_poly.pdbx_seq_one_letter_code
_entity_poly.pdbx_strand_id
1 'polypeptide(L)'
;MRGRAPAAAAALLALALALAACGGGGGGGGGEEEDGGTSAEPSRTAVGSGGLPEDADPAPPGDGLPDEMVPPEELAPSGGEFTEEQQEYLTERVPRGVDPAAILELGTETCDRIGYLDRHDPEAAAEALRSGELPDAEAAIEHLCPEYADLLAEAAGGAAGGEE
;
A
#
# COMPACT_ATOMS: atom_id res chain seq x y z
N MET A 1 -43.47 -0.19 -47.30
CA MET A 1 -43.95 1.17 -46.94
C MET A 1 -43.02 1.72 -45.88
N ARG A 2 -42.41 2.89 -46.12
CA ARG A 2 -41.45 3.56 -45.24
C ARG A 2 -42.21 4.24 -44.10
N GLY A 3 -41.99 3.81 -42.86
CA GLY A 3 -42.38 4.56 -41.67
C GLY A 3 -41.16 5.27 -41.10
N ARG A 4 -41.01 6.55 -41.41
CA ARG A 4 -40.13 7.48 -40.68
C ARG A 4 -41.00 8.14 -39.61
N ALA A 5 -40.56 8.12 -38.37
CA ALA A 5 -41.05 8.98 -37.29
C ALA A 5 -39.88 9.36 -36.37
N PRO A 6 -39.95 10.53 -35.70
CA PRO A 6 -38.87 11.52 -35.73
C PRO A 6 -38.04 11.60 -34.44
N ALA A 7 -36.85 12.19 -34.60
CA ALA A 7 -35.97 12.66 -33.55
C ALA A 7 -36.72 13.46 -32.47
N ALA A 8 -36.75 12.93 -31.26
CA ALA A 8 -37.01 13.70 -30.05
C ALA A 8 -35.65 14.13 -29.50
N ALA A 9 -35.40 15.43 -29.65
CA ALA A 9 -34.19 16.10 -29.22
C ALA A 9 -34.05 16.08 -27.69
N ALA A 10 -32.82 15.80 -27.27
CA ALA A 10 -32.11 16.38 -26.14
C ALA A 10 -32.98 17.11 -25.10
N ALA A 11 -33.31 16.43 -24.02
CA ALA A 11 -33.78 17.05 -22.79
C ALA A 11 -32.86 16.62 -21.64
N LEU A 12 -32.35 17.64 -20.93
CA LEU A 12 -31.78 17.59 -19.57
C LEU A 12 -30.27 17.31 -19.43
N LEU A 13 -29.46 18.13 -20.09
CA LEU A 13 -28.17 18.59 -19.55
C LEU A 13 -28.46 19.68 -18.50
N ALA A 14 -28.58 19.29 -17.22
CA ALA A 14 -28.58 20.23 -16.09
C ALA A 14 -28.31 19.50 -14.76
N LEU A 15 -27.09 18.99 -14.56
CA LEU A 15 -26.55 18.76 -13.21
C LEU A 15 -25.01 18.71 -13.19
N ALA A 16 -24.37 19.78 -13.66
CA ALA A 16 -22.96 20.02 -13.45
C ALA A 16 -22.78 21.50 -13.12
N LEU A 17 -22.74 21.83 -11.82
CA LEU A 17 -22.22 23.10 -11.26
C LEU A 17 -22.36 23.15 -9.71
N ALA A 18 -21.85 22.14 -8.99
CA ALA A 18 -21.87 22.18 -7.52
C ALA A 18 -20.62 21.56 -6.85
N LEU A 19 -19.42 21.73 -7.42
CA LEU A 19 -18.16 21.35 -6.76
C LEU A 19 -17.03 22.40 -6.87
N ALA A 20 -17.33 23.64 -7.26
CA ALA A 20 -16.37 24.75 -7.24
C ALA A 20 -16.57 25.65 -6.00
N ALA A 21 -16.58 25.06 -4.80
CA ALA A 21 -16.62 25.78 -3.52
C ALA A 21 -15.76 25.10 -2.45
N CYS A 22 -14.54 24.70 -2.82
CA CYS A 22 -13.42 24.52 -1.89
C CYS A 22 -12.30 25.46 -2.34
N GLY A 23 -12.58 26.77 -2.26
CA GLY A 23 -11.65 27.84 -2.56
C GLY A 23 -11.33 28.58 -1.27
N GLY A 24 -10.09 28.43 -0.80
CA GLY A 24 -9.56 29.13 0.36
C GLY A 24 -9.55 30.64 0.18
N GLY A 25 -9.67 31.35 1.31
CA GLY A 25 -9.62 32.81 1.36
C GLY A 25 -10.19 33.36 2.66
N GLY A 26 -9.54 33.09 3.79
CA GLY A 26 -9.80 33.75 5.06
C GLY A 26 -8.67 34.72 5.38
N GLY A 27 -8.89 36.01 5.12
CA GLY A 27 -7.96 37.08 5.46
C GLY A 27 -8.31 37.76 6.78
N GLY A 28 -7.26 38.21 7.48
CA GLY A 28 -7.28 39.45 8.28
C GLY A 28 -7.37 39.30 9.80
N GLY A 29 -6.24 39.58 10.48
CA GLY A 29 -6.20 39.89 11.90
C GLY A 29 -4.77 40.14 12.37
N GLY A 30 -4.34 41.40 12.37
CA GLY A 30 -3.01 41.82 12.80
C GLY A 30 -2.79 41.76 14.32
N GLY A 31 -1.52 41.73 14.69
CA GLY A 31 -1.01 41.80 16.06
C GLY A 31 0.51 41.69 16.07
N GLU A 32 1.19 42.83 15.97
CA GLU A 32 2.49 43.15 16.58
C GLU A 32 2.42 42.71 18.08
N GLU A 33 3.38 42.05 18.73
CA GLU A 33 4.75 42.45 19.11
C GLU A 33 5.41 41.28 19.88
N GLU A 34 6.75 41.24 19.84
CA GLU A 34 7.70 40.75 20.86
C GLU A 34 7.63 39.29 21.39
N ASP A 35 8.72 38.52 21.18
CA ASP A 35 9.74 38.34 22.24
C ASP A 35 10.93 37.55 21.68
N GLY A 36 12.04 38.26 21.50
CA GLY A 36 13.34 37.64 21.21
C GLY A 36 14.03 37.31 22.52
N GLY A 37 14.14 36.02 22.84
CA GLY A 37 15.03 35.58 23.90
C GLY A 37 14.62 34.28 24.55
N THR A 38 15.30 33.19 24.23
CA THR A 38 16.16 32.54 25.23
C THR A 38 16.90 31.36 24.61
N SER A 39 18.21 31.36 24.84
CA SER A 39 19.12 30.28 24.52
C SER A 39 18.84 29.13 25.49
N ALA A 40 18.41 27.98 25.00
CA ALA A 40 18.33 26.77 25.81
C ALA A 40 19.60 25.94 25.61
N GLU A 41 20.48 26.00 26.62
CA GLU A 41 21.66 25.15 26.76
C GLU A 41 21.27 23.65 26.78
N PRO A 42 22.06 22.75 26.18
CA PRO A 42 21.86 21.32 26.38
C PRO A 42 22.34 20.94 27.79
N SER A 43 21.38 20.73 28.70
CA SER A 43 21.66 20.08 29.98
C SER A 43 22.11 18.65 29.74
N ARG A 44 23.40 18.38 29.99
CA ARG A 44 23.92 17.03 30.20
C ARG A 44 23.32 16.46 31.48
N THR A 45 22.55 15.38 31.37
CA THR A 45 22.29 14.49 32.50
C THR A 45 23.19 13.26 32.38
N ALA A 46 24.00 13.08 33.41
CA ALA A 46 24.93 11.98 33.58
C ALA A 46 24.22 10.77 34.22
N VAL A 47 24.67 9.59 33.79
CA VAL A 47 24.73 8.28 34.46
C VAL A 47 23.65 7.93 35.50
N GLY A 48 22.77 6.99 35.12
CA GLY A 48 22.10 6.10 36.04
C GLY A 48 22.69 4.69 35.92
N SER A 49 23.69 4.36 36.75
CA SER A 49 24.02 2.97 37.04
C SER A 49 22.97 2.43 38.01
N GLY A 50 22.26 1.37 37.61
CA GLY A 50 21.31 0.70 38.49
C GLY A 50 20.78 -0.59 37.89
N GLY A 51 21.38 -1.71 38.30
CA GLY A 51 20.75 -3.04 38.30
C GLY A 51 21.04 -3.93 37.09
N LEU A 52 22.05 -4.79 37.21
CA LEU A 52 22.10 -6.06 36.49
C LEU A 52 21.00 -6.99 37.05
N PRO A 53 20.32 -7.77 36.21
CA PRO A 53 20.12 -9.17 36.48
C PRO A 53 21.13 -9.98 35.64
N GLU A 54 21.77 -10.92 36.34
CA GLU A 54 22.57 -12.01 35.81
C GLU A 54 21.79 -12.86 34.77
N ASP A 55 22.56 -13.40 33.84
CA ASP A 55 22.25 -14.51 32.92
C ASP A 55 21.01 -14.36 32.01
N ALA A 56 21.22 -13.68 30.89
CA ALA A 56 20.60 -14.07 29.62
C ALA A 56 21.72 -14.27 28.59
N ASP A 57 21.88 -15.50 28.13
CA ASP A 57 22.67 -15.86 26.96
C ASP A 57 22.28 -14.91 25.80
N PRO A 58 23.22 -14.30 25.06
CA PRO A 58 22.87 -13.48 23.92
C PRO A 58 22.26 -14.39 22.85
N ALA A 59 20.93 -14.42 22.77
CA ALA A 59 20.24 -14.91 21.59
C ALA A 59 20.91 -14.26 20.36
N PRO A 60 21.17 -15.02 19.28
CA PRO A 60 21.68 -14.41 18.06
C PRO A 60 20.75 -13.25 17.69
N PRO A 61 21.26 -12.17 17.09
CA PRO A 61 20.40 -11.10 16.60
C PRO A 61 19.48 -11.70 15.55
N GLY A 62 18.29 -12.14 15.98
CA GLY A 62 17.22 -12.50 15.07
C GLY A 62 16.86 -11.25 14.31
N ASP A 63 16.66 -11.39 13.01
CA ASP A 63 16.35 -10.31 12.07
C ASP A 63 14.98 -9.66 12.33
N GLY A 64 14.57 -9.45 13.58
CA GLY A 64 13.36 -8.74 14.00
C GLY A 64 12.02 -9.34 13.55
N LEU A 65 12.03 -10.36 12.70
CA LEU A 65 10.86 -11.03 12.17
C LEU A 65 10.55 -12.25 13.03
N PRO A 66 9.29 -12.46 13.45
CA PRO A 66 8.92 -13.69 14.13
C PRO A 66 9.09 -14.85 13.15
N ASP A 67 9.91 -15.83 13.53
CA ASP A 67 10.21 -17.03 12.71
C ASP A 67 9.00 -17.94 12.45
N GLU A 68 7.86 -17.68 13.10
CA GLU A 68 6.72 -18.57 13.06
C GLU A 68 5.52 -17.92 12.40
N MET A 69 5.01 -18.57 11.37
CA MET A 69 3.82 -18.15 10.62
C MET A 69 2.56 -18.71 11.24
N VAL A 70 1.45 -17.98 11.08
CA VAL A 70 0.13 -18.42 11.49
C VAL A 70 -0.34 -19.53 10.53
N PRO A 71 -0.80 -20.68 11.03
CA PRO A 71 -1.34 -21.75 10.17
C PRO A 71 -2.65 -21.29 9.50
N PRO A 72 -2.97 -21.82 8.32
CA PRO A 72 -4.08 -21.31 7.50
C PRO A 72 -5.44 -21.38 8.22
N GLU A 73 -5.64 -22.35 9.11
CA GLU A 73 -6.87 -22.52 9.90
C GLU A 73 -7.08 -21.40 10.94
N GLU A 74 -6.04 -20.63 11.25
CA GLU A 74 -6.05 -19.54 12.24
C GLU A 74 -6.06 -18.14 11.62
N LEU A 75 -6.12 -18.03 10.28
CA LEU A 75 -6.07 -16.75 9.55
C LEU A 75 -7.38 -15.92 9.62
N ALA A 76 -8.29 -16.18 10.56
CA ALA A 76 -9.59 -15.48 10.57
C ALA A 76 -9.45 -13.99 10.97
N PRO A 77 -10.05 -13.04 10.23
CA PRO A 77 -10.01 -11.63 10.59
C PRO A 77 -10.96 -11.32 11.75
N SER A 78 -10.67 -10.26 12.50
CA SER A 78 -11.46 -9.86 13.68
C SER A 78 -12.90 -9.40 13.38
N GLY A 79 -13.28 -9.22 12.11
CA GLY A 79 -14.57 -8.66 11.70
C GLY A 79 -15.38 -9.46 10.68
N GLY A 80 -14.96 -10.67 10.31
CA GLY A 80 -15.62 -11.46 9.26
C GLY A 80 -14.83 -12.69 8.82
N GLU A 81 -15.01 -13.10 7.58
CA GLU A 81 -14.26 -14.19 6.94
C GLU A 81 -13.59 -13.65 5.67
N PHE A 82 -12.40 -14.17 5.36
CA PHE A 82 -11.72 -13.90 4.09
C PHE A 82 -12.33 -14.73 2.95
N THR A 83 -12.19 -14.26 1.71
CA THR A 83 -12.50 -15.11 0.54
C THR A 83 -11.47 -16.24 0.41
N GLU A 84 -11.73 -17.20 -0.47
CA GLU A 84 -10.79 -18.29 -0.75
C GLU A 84 -9.47 -17.74 -1.30
N GLU A 85 -9.53 -16.84 -2.29
CA GLU A 85 -8.31 -16.25 -2.88
C GLU A 85 -7.53 -15.41 -1.86
N GLN A 86 -8.21 -14.71 -0.95
CA GLN A 86 -7.57 -13.96 0.12
C GLN A 86 -6.87 -14.89 1.12
N GLN A 87 -7.44 -16.06 1.43
CA GLN A 87 -6.80 -17.05 2.30
C GLN A 87 -5.58 -17.69 1.62
N GLU A 88 -5.66 -17.98 0.33
CA GLU A 88 -4.53 -18.47 -0.45
C GLU A 88 -3.39 -17.46 -0.48
N TYR A 89 -3.70 -16.18 -0.70
CA TYR A 89 -2.72 -15.10 -0.58
C TYR A 89 -2.09 -15.05 0.82
N LEU A 90 -2.86 -15.22 1.89
CA LEU A 90 -2.35 -15.13 3.26
C LEU A 90 -1.59 -16.38 3.75
N THR A 91 -1.75 -17.52 3.07
CA THR A 91 -1.11 -18.78 3.44
C THR A 91 0.40 -18.63 3.44
N GLU A 92 1.04 -19.04 4.55
CA GLU A 92 2.49 -18.91 4.77
C GLU A 92 3.03 -17.46 4.70
N ARG A 93 2.16 -16.44 4.77
CA ARG A 93 2.54 -15.01 4.70
C ARG A 93 2.22 -14.19 5.93
N VAL A 94 1.42 -14.70 6.87
CA VAL A 94 1.09 -13.98 8.10
C VAL A 94 2.00 -14.41 9.26
N PRO A 95 2.90 -13.53 9.74
CA PRO A 95 3.72 -13.84 10.89
C PRO A 95 2.90 -13.85 12.19
N ARG A 96 3.30 -14.64 13.18
CA ARG A 96 2.61 -14.70 14.49
C ARG A 96 2.52 -13.30 15.12
N GLY A 97 1.31 -12.95 15.57
CA GLY A 97 1.04 -11.66 16.21
C GLY A 97 0.85 -10.49 15.25
N VAL A 98 0.96 -10.72 13.93
CA VAL A 98 0.57 -9.76 12.90
C VAL A 98 -0.88 -9.98 12.51
N ASP A 99 -1.61 -8.89 12.24
CA ASP A 99 -2.99 -8.95 11.76
C ASP A 99 -3.02 -9.47 10.30
N PRO A 100 -3.67 -10.61 10.01
CA PRO A 100 -3.84 -11.09 8.64
C PRO A 100 -4.44 -10.03 7.70
N ALA A 101 -5.35 -9.18 8.19
CA ALA A 101 -5.98 -8.15 7.38
C ALA A 101 -4.97 -7.09 6.91
N ALA A 102 -3.95 -6.79 7.73
CA ALA A 102 -2.88 -5.87 7.36
C ALA A 102 -1.98 -6.44 6.25
N ILE A 103 -1.72 -7.75 6.26
CA ILE A 103 -0.98 -8.40 5.16
C ILE A 103 -1.80 -8.36 3.87
N LEU A 104 -3.10 -8.61 3.96
CA LEU A 104 -4.00 -8.50 2.80
C LEU A 104 -4.07 -7.07 2.25
N GLU A 105 -4.08 -6.07 3.13
CA GLU A 105 -4.05 -4.66 2.74
C GLU A 105 -2.77 -4.32 1.98
N LEU A 106 -1.60 -4.81 2.42
CA LEU A 106 -0.33 -4.63 1.69
C LEU A 106 -0.35 -5.28 0.30
N GLY A 107 -0.94 -6.47 0.17
CA GLY A 107 -1.13 -7.12 -1.14
C GLY A 107 -2.03 -6.31 -2.06
N THR A 108 -3.10 -5.74 -1.49
CA THR A 108 -4.04 -4.87 -2.22
C THR A 108 -3.36 -3.56 -2.66
N GLU A 109 -2.56 -2.94 -1.80
CA GLU A 109 -1.76 -1.75 -2.14
C GLU A 109 -0.78 -2.06 -3.29
N THR A 110 -0.19 -3.25 -3.30
CA THR A 110 0.68 -3.70 -4.39
C THR A 110 -0.08 -3.78 -5.71
N CYS A 111 -1.27 -4.38 -5.72
CA CYS A 111 -2.16 -4.38 -6.89
C CYS A 111 -2.54 -2.97 -7.35
N ASP A 112 -2.84 -2.06 -6.43
CA ASP A 112 -3.14 -0.66 -6.74
C ASP A 112 -1.95 0.05 -7.39
N ARG A 113 -0.74 -0.20 -6.90
CA ARG A 113 0.49 0.34 -7.47
C ARG A 113 0.78 -0.21 -8.86
N ILE A 114 0.60 -1.52 -9.07
CA ILE A 114 0.70 -2.15 -10.40
C ILE A 114 -0.28 -1.48 -11.34
N GLY A 115 -1.56 -1.38 -10.96
CA GLY A 115 -2.59 -0.77 -11.78
C GLY A 115 -2.36 0.71 -12.06
N TYR A 116 -1.75 1.45 -11.13
CA TYR A 116 -1.33 2.82 -11.38
C TYR A 116 -0.22 2.88 -12.44
N LEU A 117 0.83 2.08 -12.27
CA LEU A 117 1.94 2.04 -13.22
C LEU A 117 1.48 1.59 -14.60
N ASP A 118 0.73 0.49 -14.71
CA ASP A 118 0.20 -0.01 -15.98
C ASP A 118 -0.57 1.05 -16.78
N ARG A 119 -1.39 1.86 -16.10
CA ARG A 119 -2.15 2.95 -16.74
C ARG A 119 -1.32 4.15 -17.17
N HIS A 120 -0.21 4.43 -16.49
CA HIS A 120 0.54 5.68 -16.65
C HIS A 120 1.90 5.50 -17.33
N ASP A 121 2.54 4.37 -17.09
CA ASP A 121 3.84 3.96 -17.60
C ASP A 121 3.96 2.41 -17.57
N PRO A 122 3.40 1.70 -18.58
CA PRO A 122 3.38 0.24 -18.61
C PRO A 122 4.78 -0.37 -18.74
N GLU A 123 5.74 0.35 -19.33
CA GLU A 123 7.14 -0.08 -19.38
C GLU A 123 7.76 -0.06 -17.98
N ALA A 124 7.52 0.99 -17.19
CA ALA A 124 7.93 1.04 -15.80
C ALA A 124 7.22 -0.01 -14.94
N ALA A 125 5.94 -0.34 -15.22
CA ALA A 125 5.23 -1.41 -14.54
C ALA A 125 5.93 -2.77 -14.77
N ALA A 126 6.25 -3.10 -16.02
CA ALA A 126 6.96 -4.34 -16.37
C ALA A 126 8.37 -4.39 -15.75
N GLU A 127 9.10 -3.26 -15.70
CA GLU A 127 10.42 -3.20 -15.07
C GLU A 127 10.34 -3.32 -13.54
N ALA A 128 9.35 -2.70 -12.89
CA ALA A 128 9.15 -2.81 -11.44
C ALA A 128 8.85 -4.26 -11.02
N LEU A 129 8.06 -4.99 -11.84
CA LEU A 129 7.82 -6.42 -11.66
C LEU A 129 9.10 -7.24 -11.89
N ARG A 130 9.84 -6.97 -12.97
CA ARG A 130 11.07 -7.70 -13.32
C ARG A 130 12.19 -7.52 -12.29
N SER A 131 12.34 -6.31 -11.76
CA SER A 131 13.37 -5.96 -10.77
C SER A 131 12.98 -6.34 -9.34
N GLY A 132 11.71 -6.72 -9.10
CA GLY A 132 11.20 -6.99 -7.77
C GLY A 132 11.08 -5.74 -6.89
N GLU A 133 10.96 -4.55 -7.48
CA GLU A 133 10.73 -3.31 -6.71
C GLU A 133 9.40 -3.37 -5.93
N LEU A 134 8.43 -4.10 -6.48
CA LEU A 134 7.13 -4.34 -5.87
C LEU A 134 7.20 -5.63 -5.06
N PRO A 135 7.26 -5.56 -3.71
CA PRO A 135 7.32 -6.75 -2.88
C PRO A 135 6.03 -7.57 -3.05
N ASP A 136 6.17 -8.90 -3.02
CA ASP A 136 5.06 -9.85 -3.11
C ASP A 136 4.16 -9.72 -4.36
N ALA A 137 4.60 -9.00 -5.40
CA ALA A 137 3.80 -8.71 -6.58
C ALA A 137 3.33 -9.96 -7.32
N GLU A 138 4.16 -11.01 -7.42
CA GLU A 138 3.78 -12.28 -8.06
C GLU A 138 2.57 -12.91 -7.36
N ALA A 139 2.63 -13.05 -6.03
CA ALA A 139 1.56 -13.62 -5.24
C ALA A 139 0.29 -12.74 -5.23
N ALA A 140 0.47 -11.42 -5.19
CA ALA A 140 -0.64 -10.48 -5.27
C ALA A 140 -1.34 -10.56 -6.64
N ILE A 141 -0.60 -10.67 -7.74
CA ILE A 141 -1.19 -10.85 -9.08
C ILE A 141 -1.89 -12.22 -9.18
N GLU A 142 -1.30 -13.29 -8.66
CA GLU A 142 -1.89 -14.62 -8.73
C GLU A 142 -3.25 -14.71 -8.03
N HIS A 143 -3.36 -14.13 -6.83
CA HIS A 143 -4.54 -14.33 -5.97
C HIS A 143 -5.45 -13.10 -5.84
N LEU A 144 -4.91 -11.87 -5.91
CA LEU A 144 -5.68 -10.65 -5.60
C LEU A 144 -6.03 -9.83 -6.84
N CYS A 145 -5.13 -9.77 -7.83
CA CYS A 145 -5.33 -8.99 -9.06
C CYS A 145 -4.92 -9.76 -10.33
N PRO A 146 -5.64 -10.85 -10.66
CA PRO A 146 -5.32 -11.72 -11.80
C PRO A 146 -5.44 -11.03 -13.16
N GLU A 147 -6.05 -9.85 -13.24
CA GLU A 147 -6.07 -9.04 -14.46
C GLU A 147 -4.69 -8.60 -14.93
N TYR A 148 -3.68 -8.57 -14.06
CA TYR A 148 -2.30 -8.19 -14.41
C TYR A 148 -1.40 -9.41 -14.72
N ALA A 149 -1.97 -10.62 -14.84
CA ALA A 149 -1.21 -11.83 -15.11
C ALA A 149 -0.42 -11.77 -16.44
N ASP A 150 -0.99 -11.14 -17.47
CA ASP A 150 -0.31 -10.97 -18.76
C ASP A 150 0.93 -10.06 -18.61
N LEU A 151 0.81 -8.98 -17.84
CA LEU A 151 1.92 -8.07 -17.54
C LEU A 151 3.05 -8.78 -16.77
N LEU A 152 2.70 -9.64 -15.81
CA LEU A 152 3.67 -10.48 -15.10
C LEU A 152 4.40 -11.45 -16.05
N ALA A 153 3.67 -12.08 -16.97
CA ALA A 153 4.26 -12.96 -17.98
C ALA A 153 5.21 -12.21 -18.93
N GLU A 154 4.88 -10.99 -19.33
CA GLU A 154 5.76 -10.12 -20.13
C GLU A 154 7.03 -9.73 -19.37
N ALA A 155 6.90 -9.38 -18.09
CA ALA A 155 8.02 -9.05 -17.22
C ALA A 155 9.01 -10.24 -17.12
N ALA A 156 8.49 -11.46 -16.96
CA ALA A 156 9.27 -12.71 -16.91
C ALA A 156 9.88 -13.10 -18.28
N GLY A 157 9.15 -12.89 -19.38
CA GLY A 157 9.60 -13.20 -20.74
C GLY A 157 10.73 -12.30 -21.27
N GLY A 158 10.85 -11.08 -20.73
CA GLY A 158 11.92 -10.13 -21.08
C GLY A 158 13.33 -10.58 -20.68
N ALA A 159 13.47 -11.54 -19.75
CA ALA A 159 14.76 -12.08 -19.36
C ALA A 159 15.39 -13.03 -20.41
N ALA A 160 14.64 -13.44 -21.45
CA ALA A 160 15.09 -14.41 -22.45
C ALA A 160 15.56 -13.79 -23.79
N GLY A 161 15.71 -12.47 -23.88
CA GLY A 161 15.93 -11.77 -25.16
C GLY A 161 16.96 -10.64 -25.17
N GLY A 162 17.93 -10.63 -24.25
CA GLY A 162 18.88 -9.52 -24.08
C GLY A 162 20.36 -9.94 -24.07
N GLU A 163 20.82 -10.58 -25.14
CA GLU A 163 22.23 -10.55 -25.54
C GLU A 163 22.32 -9.60 -26.74
N GLU A 164 23.10 -8.51 -26.64
CA GLU A 164 24.04 -7.96 -27.65
C GLU A 164 24.59 -6.58 -27.25
#